data_AF-A0A1F0VYT4-F1
#
_entry.id   AF-A0A1F0VYT4-F1
#
_cell.length_a   1.000
_cell.length_b   1.000
_cell.length_c   1.000
_cell.angle_alpha   90.00
_cell.angle_beta   90.00
_cell.angle_gamma   90.00
#
_symmetry.space_group_name_H-M   'P 1'
#
loop_
_entity.id
_entity.type
_entity.pdbx_description
1 polymer ?
#
loop_
_entity_poly.entity_id
_entity_poly.type
_entity_poly.pdbx_seq_one_letter_code
_entity_poly.pdbx_strand_id
1 'polypeptide(L)' 'MSLDSQLLDILVCPQDKGPLKYLAEEQVLVNERLGVAYPIENDIPVMLVDHATPWPRQN' A
#
# COMPACT_ATOMS: atom_id res chain seq x y z
N MET A 1 28.07 9.38 5.30
CA MET A 1 26.78 9.35 4.57
C MET A 1 25.86 8.49 5.39
N SER A 2 25.14 9.12 6.32
CA SER A 2 24.14 8.46 7.16
C SER A 2 23.00 8.09 6.22
N LEU A 3 22.52 6.84 6.25
CA LEU A 3 21.36 6.44 5.46
C LEU A 3 20.20 7.39 5.82
N ASP A 4 19.82 8.24 4.86
CA ASP A 4 18.89 9.35 5.04
C ASP A 4 17.49 8.87 5.37
N SER A 5 16.72 9.71 6.08
CA SER A 5 15.28 9.56 6.34
C SER A 5 14.42 9.33 5.09
N GLN A 6 15.00 9.46 3.89
CA GLN A 6 14.44 9.10 2.59
C GLN A 6 14.24 7.58 2.38
N LEU A 7 14.80 6.69 3.21
CA LEU A 7 14.42 5.27 3.18
C LEU A 7 13.06 5.00 3.87
N LEU A 8 12.50 5.93 4.64
CA LEU A 8 11.18 5.72 5.26
C LEU A 8 10.01 6.03 4.30
N ASP A 9 10.28 6.52 3.10
CA ASP A 9 9.33 6.60 1.97
C ASP A 9 9.04 5.22 1.33
N ILE A 10 9.62 4.12 1.84
CA ILE A 10 9.75 2.84 1.09
C ILE A 10 8.44 2.10 0.76
N LEU A 11 7.29 2.42 1.38
CA LEU A 11 6.00 1.84 0.99
C LEU A 11 5.14 2.86 0.24
N VAL A 12 5.64 3.27 -0.92
CA VAL A 12 4.85 3.98 -1.92
C VAL A 12 4.02 3.01 -2.76
N CYS A 13 2.90 3.50 -3.28
CA CYS A 13 2.11 2.76 -4.25
C CYS A 13 2.96 2.39 -5.47
N PRO A 14 2.91 1.13 -5.95
CA PRO A 14 3.65 0.72 -7.13
C PRO A 14 3.22 1.48 -8.40
N GLN A 15 1.97 1.97 -8.47
CA GLN A 15 1.41 2.69 -9.62
C GLN A 15 1.76 4.18 -9.64
N ASP A 16 1.38 4.92 -8.60
CA ASP A 16 1.47 6.39 -8.59
C ASP A 16 2.65 6.94 -7.78
N LYS A 17 3.43 6.06 -7.14
CA LYS A 17 4.56 6.41 -6.25
C LYS A 17 4.19 7.34 -5.09
N GLY A 18 2.91 7.50 -4.79
CA GLY A 18 2.44 8.27 -3.65
C GLY A 18 2.32 7.42 -2.39
N PRO A 19 2.03 8.05 -1.24
CA PRO A 19 1.95 7.35 0.04
C PRO A 19 0.78 6.35 0.08
N LEU A 20 0.99 5.24 0.79
CA LEU A 20 -0.03 4.26 1.14
C LEU A 20 -0.40 4.37 2.61
N LYS A 21 -1.67 4.11 2.93
CA LYS A 21 -2.18 4.06 4.30
C LYS A 21 -2.30 2.61 4.74
N TYR A 22 -1.56 2.23 5.78
CA TYR A 22 -1.70 0.90 6.37
C TYR A 22 -2.95 0.84 7.27
N LEU A 23 -3.85 -0.10 6.98
CA LEU A 23 -4.99 -0.44 7.80
C LEU A 23 -4.75 -1.81 8.46
N ALA A 24 -4.33 -1.78 9.73
CA ALA A 24 -3.99 -2.99 10.48
C ALA A 24 -5.20 -3.89 10.73
N GLU A 25 -6.40 -3.33 10.86
CA GLU A 25 -7.64 -4.09 11.11
C GLU A 25 -7.99 -5.02 9.92
N GLU A 26 -7.75 -4.55 8.69
CA GLU A 26 -8.05 -5.30 7.47
C GLU A 26 -6.80 -5.91 6.81
N GLN A 27 -5.62 -5.69 7.39
CA GLN A 27 -4.33 -6.15 6.83
C GLN A 27 -4.13 -5.71 5.37
N VAL A 28 -4.36 -4.43 5.08
CA VAL A 28 -4.23 -3.86 3.74
C VAL A 28 -3.45 -2.55 3.73
N LEU A 29 -2.77 -2.27 2.62
CA LEU A 29 -2.22 -0.96 2.27
C LEU A 29 -3.14 -0.27 1.27
N VAL A 30 -3.76 0.83 1.68
CA VAL A 30 -4.75 1.56 0.88
C VAL A 30 -4.11 2.72 0.15
N ASN A 31 -4.44 2.85 -1.13
CA ASN A 31 -4.29 4.07 -1.90
C ASN A 31 -5.66 4.73 -2.08
N GLU A 32 -5.96 5.75 -1.27
CA GLU A 32 -7.23 6.49 -1.34
C GLU A 32 -7.37 7.32 -2.63
N ARG A 33 -6.25 7.67 -3.30
CA ARG A 33 -6.27 8.44 -4.56
C ARG A 33 -6.73 7.61 -5.75
N LEU A 34 -6.33 6.34 -5.76
CA LEU A 34 -6.68 5.38 -6.81
C LEU A 34 -7.92 4.55 -6.47
N GLY A 35 -8.36 4.59 -5.21
CA GLY A 35 -9.47 3.76 -4.73
C GLY A 35 -9.13 2.27 -4.78
N VAL A 36 -7.90 1.92 -4.41
CA VAL A 36 -7.44 0.52 -4.38
C VAL A 36 -6.74 0.18 -3.08
N ALA A 37 -6.71 -1.11 -2.74
CA ALA A 37 -6.02 -1.67 -1.60
C ALA A 37 -5.14 -2.86 -2.01
N TYR A 38 -3.94 -2.92 -1.45
CA TYR A 38 -3.01 -4.03 -1.59
C TYR A 38 -3.07 -4.90 -0.33
N PRO A 39 -3.43 -6.19 -0.42
CA PRO A 39 -3.51 -7.07 0.74
C PRO A 39 -2.12 -7.40 1.29
N ILE A 40 -2.06 -7.68 2.58
CA ILE A 40 -0.88 -8.23 3.27
C ILE A 40 -1.18 -9.69 3.55
N GLU A 41 -0.36 -10.58 2.98
CA GLU A 41 -0.51 -12.03 3.10
C GLU A 41 0.75 -12.60 3.73
N ASN A 42 0.61 -13.36 4.82
CA ASN A 42 1.74 -13.88 5.60
C ASN A 42 2.74 -12.79 6.01
N ASP A 43 2.24 -11.64 6.46
CA ASP A 43 3.02 -10.44 6.80
C ASP A 43 3.81 -9.81 5.63
N ILE A 44 3.55 -10.23 4.38
CA ILE A 44 4.19 -9.70 3.17
C ILE A 44 3.17 -8.89 2.37
N PRO A 45 3.42 -7.59 2.11
CA PRO A 45 2.56 -6.78 1.26
C PRO A 45 2.59 -7.25 -0.20
N VAL A 46 1.42 -7.58 -0.75
CA VAL A 46 1.26 -7.92 -2.16
C VAL A 46 1.16 -6.63 -2.98
N MET A 47 2.30 -6.01 -3.26
CA MET A 47 2.41 -4.77 -4.05
C MET A 47 2.38 -5.00 -5.56
N LEU A 48 1.49 -5.89 -6.04
CA LEU A 48 1.26 -6.14 -7.45
C LEU A 48 0.03 -5.35 -7.91
N VAL A 49 0.18 -4.62 -9.02
CA VAL A 49 -0.89 -3.79 -9.60
C VAL A 49 -2.12 -4.63 -9.94
N ASP A 50 -1.91 -5.82 -10.51
CA ASP A 50 -2.99 -6.73 -10.94
C ASP A 50 -3.70 -7.41 -9.77
N HIS A 51 -3.09 -7.43 -8.58
CA HIS A 51 -3.69 -7.96 -7.35
C HIS A 51 -4.32 -6.86 -6.48
N ALA A 52 -4.25 -5.60 -6.91
CA ALA A 52 -4.90 -4.51 -6.22
C ALA A 52 -6.42 -4.72 -6.25
N THR A 53 -7.07 -4.58 -5.10
CA THR A 53 -8.52 -4.73 -4.97
C THR A 53 -9.19 -3.36 -4.86
N PRO A 54 -10.43 -3.18 -5.36
CA PRO A 54 -11.16 -1.93 -5.18
C PRO A 54 -11.36 -1.59 -3.70
N TRP A 55 -11.18 -0.31 -3.36
CA TRP A 55 -11.31 0.22 -2.01
C TRP A 55 -12.03 1.59 -1.99
N PRO A 56 -12.94 1.88 -1.04
CA PRO A 56 -13.43 0.99 0.02
C PRO A 56 -14.21 -0.18 -0.56
N ARG A 57 -14.23 -1.33 0.15
CA ARG A 57 -15.07 -2.47 -0.24
C ARG A 57 -16.51 -1.99 -0.31
N GLN A 58 -17.01 -1.77 -1.53
CA GLN A 58 -18.40 -1.44 -1.76
C GLN A 58 -19.20 -2.70 -1.45
N ASN A 59 -19.71 -2.77 -0.22
CA ASN A 59 -20.67 -3.77 0.22
C ASN A 59 -22.03 -3.50 -0.41
#